data_AF-A0A956ST88-F1
#
_entry.id   AF-A0A956ST88-F1
#
_cell.length_a   1.000
_cell.length_b   1.000
_cell.length_c   1.000
_cell.angle_alpha   90.00
_cell.angle_beta   90.00
_cell.angle_gamma   90.00
#
_symmetry.space_group_name_H-M   'P 1'
#
loop_
_entity.id
_entity.type
_entity.pdbx_description
1 polymer ?
#
loop_
_entity_poly.entity_id
_entity_poly.type
_entity_poly.pdbx_seq_one_letter_code
_entity_poly.pdbx_strand_id
1 'polypeptide(L)' 'MLHKILIFILRGARPLLGPQARCKYKVGCTDYAVQQLQEKKIFVAIWCIFKRVLLCNPFYTPKEQLQ' A
#
# COMPACT_ATOMS: atom_id res chain seq x y z
N MET A 1 4.86 -3.19 -17.36
CA MET A 1 6.10 -2.88 -16.60
C MET A 1 5.82 -2.17 -15.27
N LEU A 2 4.94 -1.14 -15.24
CA LEU A 2 4.63 -0.37 -14.02
C LEU A 2 4.16 -1.21 -12.82
N HIS A 3 3.31 -2.22 -13.04
CA HIS A 3 2.86 -3.13 -11.97
C HIS A 3 4.01 -3.86 -11.26
N LYS A 4 5.05 -4.30 -12.00
CA LYS A 4 6.20 -5.02 -11.41
C LYS A 4 7.06 -4.11 -10.56
N ILE A 5 7.27 -2.86 -10.99
CA ILE A 5 8.02 -1.84 -10.23
C ILE A 5 7.31 -1.55 -8.91
N LEU A 6 5.99 -1.40 -8.96
CA LEU A 6 5.22 -1.09 -7.76
C LEU A 6 5.21 -2.24 -6.76
N ILE A 7 5.11 -3.48 -7.24
CA ILE A 7 5.24 -4.69 -6.42
C ILE A 7 6.64 -4.78 -5.81
N PHE A 8 7.67 -4.42 -6.56
CA PHE A 8 9.05 -4.41 -6.07
C PHE A 8 9.24 -3.38 -4.94
N ILE A 9 8.72 -2.16 -5.13
CA ILE A 9 8.71 -1.10 -4.10
C ILE A 9 7.93 -1.57 -2.86
N LEU A 10 6.75 -2.17 -3.04
CA LEU A 10 5.93 -2.72 -1.96
C LEU A 10 6.64 -3.82 -1.16
N ARG A 11 7.35 -4.72 -1.86
CA ARG A 11 8.18 -5.75 -1.21
C ARG A 11 9.38 -5.16 -0.48
N GLY A 12 10.02 -4.13 -1.03
CA GLY A 12 11.13 -3.43 -0.40
C GLY A 12 10.71 -2.58 0.81
N ALA A 13 9.49 -2.05 0.80
CA ALA A 13 8.94 -1.30 1.93
C ALA A 13 8.62 -2.23 3.11
N ARG A 14 8.14 -3.47 2.87
CA ARG A 14 7.77 -4.43 3.92
C ARG A 14 8.80 -4.60 5.06
N PRO A 15 10.10 -4.84 4.80
CA PRO A 15 11.10 -4.94 5.86
C PRO A 15 11.31 -3.61 6.60
N LEU A 16 11.11 -2.47 5.92
CA LEU A 16 11.24 -1.13 6.52
C LEU A 16 10.09 -0.80 7.48
N LEU A 17 8.92 -1.43 7.31
CA LEU A 17 7.80 -1.31 8.24
C LEU A 17 7.97 -2.14 9.53
N GLY A 18 9.00 -2.99 9.60
CA GLY A 18 9.33 -3.80 10.77
C GLY A 18 8.61 -5.15 10.84
N PRO A 19 9.07 -6.08 11.71
CA PRO A 19 8.58 -7.46 11.79
C PRO A 19 7.12 -7.58 12.26
N GLN A 20 6.57 -6.53 12.86
CA GLN A 20 5.20 -6.47 13.35
C GLN A 20 4.22 -5.86 12.35
N ALA A 21 4.69 -5.36 11.20
CA ALA A 21 3.85 -4.77 10.18
C ALA A 21 3.05 -5.83 9.42
N ARG A 22 2.00 -6.33 10.06
CA ARG A 22 0.97 -7.12 9.41
C ARG A 22 0.03 -6.18 8.66
N CYS A 23 -0.27 -6.54 7.41
CA CYS A 23 -1.26 -5.80 6.62
C CYS A 23 -2.59 -5.80 7.41
N LYS A 24 -3.04 -4.62 7.81
CA LYS A 24 -4.27 -4.43 8.59
C LYS A 24 -5.53 -4.59 7.73
N TYR A 25 -5.34 -4.58 6.42
CA TYR A 25 -6.40 -4.55 5.43
C TYR A 25 -6.66 -5.94 4.85
N LYS A 26 -7.93 -6.24 4.58
CA LYS A 26 -8.41 -7.49 3.96
C LYS A 26 -7.76 -7.76 2.61
N VAL A 27 -7.63 -6.71 1.80
CA VAL A 27 -6.95 -6.76 0.51
C VAL A 27 -5.48 -6.38 0.73
N GLY A 28 -4.56 -7.22 0.23
CA GLY A 28 -3.13 -6.96 0.31
C GLY A 28 -2.75 -5.67 -0.43
N CYS A 29 -1.66 -5.02 -0.01
CA CYS A 29 -1.20 -3.78 -0.65
C CYS A 29 -0.90 -3.96 -2.15
N THR A 30 -0.54 -5.18 -2.58
CA THR A 30 -0.33 -5.53 -4.00
C THR A 30 -1.63 -5.55 -4.79
N ASP A 31 -2.64 -6.30 -4.34
CA ASP A 31 -3.95 -6.34 -4.99
C ASP A 31 -4.63 -4.97 -4.98
N TYR A 32 -4.51 -4.23 -3.87
CA TYR A 32 -5.01 -2.85 -3.81
C TYR A 32 -4.33 -1.96 -4.84
N ALA A 33 -3.01 -2.09 -5.00
CA ALA A 33 -2.28 -1.30 -5.98
C ALA A 33 -2.72 -1.57 -7.41
N VAL A 34 -3.01 -2.83 -7.75
CA VAL A 34 -3.57 -3.21 -9.04
C VAL A 34 -4.95 -2.59 -9.23
N GLN A 35 -5.85 -2.72 -8.25
CA GLN A 35 -7.19 -2.12 -8.33
C GLN A 35 -7.13 -0.60 -8.53
N GLN A 36 -6.32 0.11 -7.73
CA GLN A 36 -6.21 1.56 -7.84
C GLN A 36 -5.63 2.02 -9.19
N LEU A 37 -4.66 1.28 -9.74
CA LEU A 37 -4.10 1.57 -11.07
C LEU A 37 -5.08 1.29 -12.22
N GLN A 38 -6.05 0.40 -12.02
CA GLN A 38 -7.12 0.13 -12.99
C GLN A 38 -8.27 1.15 -12.90
N GLU A 39 -8.62 1.59 -11.70
CA GLU A 39 -9.79 2.47 -11.47
C GLU A 39 -9.48 3.97 -11.49
N LYS A 40 -8.24 4.37 -11.17
CA LYS A 40 -7.86 5.79 -11.01
C LYS A 40 -6.71 6.18 -11.93
N LYS A 41 -6.57 7.49 -12.17
CA LYS A 41 -5.39 8.07 -12.83
C LYS A 41 -4.13 7.71 -12.04
N ILE A 42 -3.03 7.44 -12.74
CA ILE A 42 -1.75 6.95 -12.19
C ILE A 42 -1.29 7.76 -10.97
N PHE A 43 -1.32 9.09 -11.04
CA PHE A 43 -0.89 9.96 -9.93
C PHE A 43 -1.74 9.78 -8.67
N VAL A 44 -3.06 9.67 -8.84
CA VAL A 44 -4.00 9.46 -7.72
C VAL A 44 -3.83 8.05 -7.16
N ALA A 45 -3.68 7.06 -8.03
CA ALA A 45 -3.43 5.67 -7.64
C ALA A 45 -2.15 5.54 -6.81
N ILE A 46 -1.04 6.12 -7.27
CA ILE A 46 0.25 6.10 -6.56
C ILE A 46 0.10 6.74 -5.18
N TRP A 47 -0.57 7.90 -5.08
CA TRP A 47 -0.80 8.56 -3.79
C TRP A 47 -1.62 7.70 -2.82
N CYS A 48 -2.72 7.10 -3.29
CA CYS A 48 -3.53 6.19 -2.49
C CYS A 48 -2.74 4.96 -2.00
N ILE A 49 -1.93 4.37 -2.88
CA ILE A 49 -1.11 3.20 -2.57
C ILE A 49 -0.03 3.56 -1.55
N PHE A 50 0.68 4.67 -1.76
CA PHE A 50 1.71 5.16 -0.87
C PHE A 50 1.14 5.47 0.52
N LYS A 51 -0.02 6.14 0.58
CA LYS A 51 -0.74 6.39 1.82
C LYS A 51 -1.06 5.07 2.53
N ARG A 52 -1.64 4.06 1.84
CA ARG A 52 -1.98 2.77 2.45
C ARG A 52 -0.75 1.99 2.97
N VAL A 53 0.38 2.07 2.27
CA VAL A 53 1.63 1.47 2.74
C VAL A 53 2.13 2.18 3.99
N LEU A 54 2.13 3.51 4.03
CA LEU A 54 2.46 4.27 5.23
C LEU A 54 1.51 3.93 6.39
N LEU A 55 0.22 3.73 6.14
CA LEU A 55 -0.75 3.31 7.15
C LEU A 55 -0.48 1.92 7.73
N CYS A 56 0.23 1.05 6.99
CA CYS A 56 0.64 -0.26 7.51
C CYS A 56 1.78 -0.13 8.53
N ASN A 57 2.52 0.98 8.56
CA ASN A 57 3.49 1.27 9.61
C ASN A 57 2.72 1.52 10.93
N PRO A 58 2.99 0.79 12.03
CA PRO A 58 2.32 1.01 13.31
C PRO A 58 2.39 2.46 13.81
N PHE A 59 3.47 3.19 13.49
CA PHE A 59 3.67 4.59 13.88
C PHE A 59 2.76 5.60 13.17
N TYR A 60 2.17 5.24 12.03
CA TYR A 60 1.40 6.14 11.18
C TYR A 60 -0.05 5.67 10.99
N THR A 61 -0.73 5.22 12.06
CA THR A 61 -2.10 4.70 11.98
C THR A 61 -3.18 5.75 12.37
N PRO A 62 -3.64 6.64 11.48
CA PRO A 62 -4.91 7.36 11.64
C PRO A 62 -6.08 6.38 11.52
N LYS A 63 -7.09 6.57 12.38
CA LYS A 63 -8.22 5.64 12.60
C LYS A 63 -9.27 5.58 11.47
N GLU A 64 -9.14 6.38 10.43
CA GLU A 64 -10.21 6.71 9.45
C GLU A 64 -10.41 5.68 8.31
N GLN A 65 -9.61 4.61 8.19
CA GLN A 65 -9.67 3.72 7.02
C GLN A 65 -10.03 2.25 7.35
N LEU A 66 -10.69 2.01 8.49
CA LEU A 66 -11.27 0.71 8.81
C LEU A 66 -12.64 0.58 8.12
N GLN A 67 -12.64 0.18 6.85
CA GLN A 67 -13.82 -0.34 6.14
C GLN A 67 -13.54 -1.77 5.68
#